data_AF-A0A0J9TEU3-F1
#
_entry.id   AF-A0A0J9TEU3-F1
#
_cell.length_a   1.000
_cell.length_b   1.000
_cell.length_c   1.000
_cell.angle_alpha   90.00
_cell.angle_beta   90.00
_cell.angle_gamma   90.00
#
_symmetry.space_group_name_H-M   'P 1'
#
loop_
_entity.id
_entity.type
_entity.pdbx_description
1 polymer ?
#
loop_
_entity_poly.entity_id
_entity_poly.type
_entity_poly.pdbx_seq_one_letter_code
_entity_poly.pdbx_strand_id
1 'polypeptide(L)'
;MYRLNIPECLFHYNPYDSEDILREKKHLYYYFKYYKSIKNAITSTKVGGKDKLYCDYLNHIRDLYERYVPRCCSCFSGPNKCSEYCKEYFKCDESYYPAELLTKLGCNGEKPIKSAGEIFKNVTVNRKDLIIRQSNLTGYSFGELYKDPFYRFAFSGFTLLGILSTFFVFYKFTPVGTWLNRGGSNRRDITQAMLEKHMQQELSDLREIPPKIKSQKKRLRIAYQNN
;
A
#
# COMPACT_ATOMS: atom_id res chain seq x y z
N MET A 1 28.50 46.52 -9.42
CA MET A 1 27.47 45.47 -9.33
C MET A 1 26.53 45.84 -8.19
N TYR A 2 25.39 46.46 -8.48
CA TYR A 2 24.42 46.82 -7.45
C TYR A 2 23.69 45.56 -6.99
N ARG A 3 23.81 45.21 -5.70
CA ARG A 3 22.95 44.21 -5.06
C ARG A 3 21.61 44.87 -4.75
N LEU A 4 20.59 44.51 -5.50
CA LEU A 4 19.21 44.77 -5.09
C LEU A 4 18.93 43.91 -3.86
N ASN A 5 18.93 44.53 -2.67
CA ASN A 5 18.37 43.96 -1.44
C ASN A 5 16.84 43.88 -1.61
N ILE A 6 16.36 42.86 -2.30
CA ILE A 6 14.94 42.49 -2.28
C ILE A 6 14.80 41.57 -1.05
N PRO A 7 14.07 41.97 0.01
CA PRO A 7 13.71 41.03 1.05
C PRO A 7 12.91 39.92 0.36
N GLU A 8 13.45 38.72 0.36
CA GLU A 8 12.96 37.57 -0.38
C GLU A 8 11.44 37.44 -0.20
N CYS A 9 10.69 37.75 -1.25
CA CYS A 9 9.30 37.34 -1.38
C CYS A 9 9.30 35.83 -1.68
N LEU A 10 9.66 35.02 -0.68
CA LEU A 10 9.50 33.56 -0.67
C LEU A 10 8.03 33.18 -0.43
N PHE A 11 7.11 33.83 -1.14
CA PHE A 11 5.81 33.21 -1.38
C PHE A 11 6.02 32.24 -2.53
N HIS A 12 5.57 30.99 -2.42
CA HIS A 12 5.34 30.17 -3.60
C HIS A 12 4.23 30.85 -4.40
N TYR A 13 4.66 31.77 -5.27
CA TYR A 13 3.79 32.43 -6.21
C TYR A 13 3.29 31.37 -7.18
N ASN A 14 2.01 31.02 -7.04
CA ASN A 14 1.33 30.19 -8.01
C ASN A 14 0.90 31.10 -9.18
N PRO A 15 1.47 30.96 -10.38
CA PRO A 15 1.17 31.83 -11.52
C PRO A 15 -0.29 31.76 -11.99
N TYR A 16 -1.07 30.79 -11.48
CA TYR A 16 -2.49 30.64 -11.76
C TYR A 16 -3.40 31.36 -10.74
N ASP A 17 -2.86 31.94 -9.68
CA ASP A 17 -3.67 32.70 -8.72
C ASP A 17 -4.08 34.05 -9.32
N SER A 18 -5.38 34.35 -9.29
CA SER A 18 -5.87 35.68 -9.63
C SER A 18 -5.41 36.72 -8.60
N GLU A 19 -5.43 38.00 -8.99
CA GLU A 19 -5.11 39.11 -8.08
C GLU A 19 -5.97 39.10 -6.81
N ASP A 20 -7.24 38.75 -6.93
CA ASP A 20 -8.14 38.60 -5.78
C ASP A 20 -7.69 37.49 -4.84
N ILE A 21 -7.28 36.32 -5.36
CA ILE A 21 -6.77 35.22 -4.53
C ILE A 21 -5.49 35.64 -3.80
N LEU A 22 -4.59 36.34 -4.47
CA LEU A 22 -3.37 36.86 -3.85
C LEU A 22 -3.70 37.85 -2.73
N ARG A 23 -4.71 38.71 -2.92
CA ARG A 23 -5.22 39.63 -1.89
C ARG A 23 -5.80 38.87 -0.69
N GLU A 24 -6.61 37.83 -0.92
CA GLU A 24 -7.14 36.97 0.14
C GLU A 24 -6.02 36.31 0.96
N LYS A 25 -5.03 35.69 0.28
CA LYS A 25 -3.86 35.07 0.93
C LYS A 25 -3.08 36.09 1.77
N LYS A 26 -2.90 37.31 1.26
CA LYS A 26 -2.26 38.41 1.98
C LYS A 26 -3.03 38.78 3.25
N HIS A 27 -4.35 38.91 3.18
CA HIS A 27 -5.18 39.19 4.36
C HIS A 27 -5.07 38.11 5.43
N LEU A 28 -5.09 36.84 5.03
CA LEU A 28 -4.91 35.69 5.93
C LEU A 28 -3.52 35.73 6.59
N TYR A 29 -2.46 35.88 5.80
CA TYR A 29 -1.09 35.97 6.32
C TYR A 29 -0.94 37.06 7.39
N TYR A 30 -1.41 38.28 7.11
CA TYR A 30 -1.32 39.37 8.07
C TYR A 30 -2.19 39.17 9.31
N TYR A 31 -3.37 38.56 9.14
CA TYR A 31 -4.21 38.20 10.27
C TYR A 31 -3.46 37.27 11.23
N PHE A 32 -2.87 36.17 10.74
CA PHE A 32 -2.10 35.26 11.59
C PHE A 32 -0.85 35.93 12.19
N LYS A 33 -0.17 36.80 11.43
CA LYS A 33 1.01 37.53 11.88
C LYS A 33 0.70 38.49 13.04
N TYR A 34 -0.45 39.17 12.99
CA TYR A 34 -0.82 40.21 13.96
C TYR A 34 -1.95 39.79 14.91
N TYR A 35 -2.37 38.53 14.90
CA TYR A 35 -3.48 38.01 15.70
C TYR A 35 -3.37 38.38 17.19
N LYS A 36 -2.19 38.22 17.80
CA LYS A 36 -1.97 38.56 19.21
C LYS A 36 -2.23 40.05 19.50
N SER A 37 -1.77 40.93 18.61
CA SER A 37 -1.99 42.37 18.72
C SER A 37 -3.46 42.72 18.58
N ILE A 38 -4.15 42.10 17.62
CA ILE A 38 -5.60 42.27 17.40
C ILE A 38 -6.37 41.82 18.64
N LYS A 39 -6.10 40.61 19.13
CA LYS A 39 -6.75 40.05 20.33
C LYS A 39 -6.55 40.93 21.57
N ASN A 40 -5.35 41.44 21.78
CA ASN A 40 -5.04 42.32 22.91
C ASN A 40 -5.73 43.68 22.79
N ALA A 41 -5.78 44.26 21.59
CA ALA A 41 -6.47 45.53 21.34
C ALA A 41 -7.96 45.40 21.68
N ILE A 42 -8.62 44.33 21.22
CA ILE A 42 -10.04 44.05 21.49
C ILE A 42 -10.30 43.86 22.99
N THR A 43 -9.38 43.23 23.71
CA THR A 43 -9.53 42.97 25.16
C THR A 43 -9.34 44.24 26.00
N SER A 44 -8.63 45.25 25.49
CA SER A 44 -8.19 46.43 26.27
C SER A 44 -9.10 47.66 26.13
N THR A 45 -9.90 47.76 25.06
CA THR A 45 -10.77 48.93 24.82
C THR A 45 -12.22 48.66 25.22
N LYS A 46 -12.76 49.49 26.13
CA LYS A 46 -14.22 49.65 26.26
C LYS A 46 -14.74 50.31 24.98
N VAL A 47 -15.65 49.58 24.33
CA VAL A 47 -16.46 49.87 23.13
C VAL A 47 -16.78 51.35 22.96
N GLY A 48 -16.50 51.87 21.77
CA GLY A 48 -16.65 53.29 21.44
C GLY A 48 -16.00 53.66 20.10
N GLY A 49 -16.67 53.33 18.99
CA GLY A 49 -16.47 53.95 17.67
C GLY A 49 -15.53 53.21 16.70
N LYS A 50 -14.61 52.37 17.19
CA LYS A 50 -13.75 51.51 16.35
C LYS A 50 -14.36 50.12 16.09
N ASP A 51 -15.49 49.82 16.71
CA ASP A 51 -16.08 48.49 16.75
C ASP A 51 -16.54 48.04 15.36
N LYS A 52 -17.11 48.95 14.56
CA LYS A 52 -17.55 48.65 13.19
C LYS A 52 -16.38 48.21 12.30
N LEU A 53 -15.25 48.90 12.34
CA LEU A 53 -14.09 48.58 11.49
C LEU A 53 -13.44 47.24 11.89
N TYR A 54 -13.39 46.92 13.19
CA TYR A 54 -12.96 45.60 13.65
C TYR A 54 -13.96 44.51 13.26
N CYS A 55 -15.26 44.76 13.40
CA CYS A 55 -16.29 43.81 12.97
C CYS A 55 -16.20 43.54 11.47
N ASP A 56 -16.08 44.56 10.62
CA ASP A 56 -15.99 44.41 9.17
C ASP A 56 -14.76 43.57 8.78
N TYR A 57 -13.60 43.88 9.37
CA TYR A 57 -12.37 43.13 9.11
C TYR A 57 -12.46 41.68 9.61
N LEU A 58 -12.93 41.44 10.83
CA LEU A 58 -13.03 40.10 11.40
C LEU A 58 -14.11 39.25 10.69
N ASN A 59 -15.19 39.86 10.22
CA ASN A 59 -16.18 39.19 9.36
C ASN A 59 -15.55 38.78 8.03
N HIS A 60 -14.77 39.66 7.41
CA HIS A 60 -14.02 39.33 6.19
C HIS A 60 -13.04 38.15 6.43
N ILE A 61 -12.28 38.18 7.53
CA ILE A 61 -11.39 37.09 7.90
C ILE A 61 -12.15 35.80 8.20
N ARG A 62 -13.30 35.85 8.87
CA ARG A 62 -14.16 34.67 9.11
C ARG A 62 -14.52 34.01 7.79
N ASP A 63 -15.00 34.80 6.83
CA ASP A 63 -15.43 34.29 5.53
C ASP A 63 -14.27 33.66 4.75
N LEU A 64 -13.07 34.24 4.83
CA LEU A 64 -11.85 33.63 4.28
C LEU A 64 -11.49 32.34 5.03
N TYR A 65 -11.52 32.35 6.36
CA TYR A 65 -11.18 31.18 7.16
C TYR A 65 -12.08 29.98 6.82
N GLU A 66 -13.40 30.18 6.78
CA GLU A 66 -14.36 29.14 6.40
C GLU A 66 -14.12 28.59 4.98
N ARG A 67 -13.66 29.42 4.05
CA ARG A 67 -13.38 29.02 2.66
C ARG A 67 -12.07 28.25 2.51
N TYR A 68 -11.05 28.61 3.30
CA TYR A 68 -9.71 28.05 3.18
C TYR A 68 -9.48 26.82 4.07
N VAL A 69 -10.19 26.66 5.21
CA VAL A 69 -10.10 25.42 6.01
C VAL A 69 -10.26 24.15 5.17
N PRO A 70 -11.33 23.95 4.36
CA PRO A 70 -11.49 22.74 3.57
C PRO A 70 -10.43 22.54 2.48
N ARG A 71 -9.71 23.60 2.09
CA ARG A 71 -8.67 23.56 1.06
C ARG A 71 -7.28 23.32 1.64
N CYS A 72 -7.05 23.84 2.84
CA CYS A 72 -5.73 23.93 3.45
C CYS A 72 -5.53 22.97 4.62
N CYS A 73 -6.61 22.43 5.20
CA CYS A 73 -6.58 21.58 6.38
C CYS A 73 -7.15 20.20 6.11
N SER A 74 -6.47 19.18 6.65
CA SER A 74 -7.01 17.82 6.70
C SER A 74 -6.60 17.16 8.00
N CYS A 75 -7.59 16.75 8.82
CA CYS A 75 -7.33 16.27 10.16
C CYS A 75 -7.55 14.76 10.24
N PHE A 76 -6.54 14.03 10.69
CA PHE A 76 -6.59 12.57 10.84
C PHE A 76 -6.58 12.23 12.33
N SER A 77 -7.66 11.61 12.81
CA SER A 77 -7.84 11.23 14.22
C SER A 77 -8.14 12.38 15.19
N GLY A 78 -8.94 13.37 14.76
CA GLY A 78 -9.46 14.46 15.60
C GLY A 78 -8.89 15.84 15.26
N PRO A 79 -9.44 16.93 15.84
CA PRO A 79 -9.13 18.32 15.47
C PRO A 79 -7.72 18.77 15.86
N ASN A 80 -7.04 18.06 16.76
CA ASN A 80 -5.73 18.47 17.27
C ASN A 80 -4.54 17.93 16.44
N LYS A 81 -4.81 17.11 15.40
CA LYS A 81 -3.79 16.51 14.52
C LYS A 81 -4.15 16.76 13.06
N CYS A 82 -4.00 18.01 12.65
CA CYS A 82 -4.27 18.45 11.28
C CYS A 82 -2.98 18.58 10.46
N SER A 83 -3.07 18.18 9.20
CA SER A 83 -2.09 18.48 8.15
C SER A 83 -2.43 19.82 7.53
N GLU A 84 -1.41 20.65 7.32
CA GLU A 84 -1.52 22.01 6.77
C GLU A 84 -0.81 22.07 5.42
N TYR A 85 -1.57 22.34 4.36
CA TYR A 85 -1.06 22.40 2.98
C TYR A 85 -0.65 23.81 2.56
N CYS A 86 -1.19 24.84 3.23
CA CYS A 86 -1.06 26.25 2.85
C CYS A 86 -0.20 27.06 3.85
N LYS A 87 0.90 26.47 4.33
CA LYS A 87 1.70 26.96 5.47
C LYS A 87 2.23 28.39 5.36
N GLU A 88 2.31 28.91 4.14
CA GLU A 88 2.83 30.25 3.87
C GLU A 88 1.88 31.36 4.31
N TYR A 89 0.57 31.10 4.28
CA TYR A 89 -0.44 32.14 4.53
C TYR A 89 -1.61 31.68 5.40
N PHE A 90 -1.74 30.38 5.70
CA PHE A 90 -2.85 29.83 6.44
C PHE A 90 -2.40 28.88 7.53
N LYS A 91 -3.03 28.95 8.72
CA LYS A 91 -2.78 28.04 9.84
C LYS A 91 -4.01 27.21 10.17
N CYS A 92 -3.84 25.90 10.31
CA CYS A 92 -4.92 24.95 10.64
C CYS A 92 -5.07 24.78 12.15
N ASP A 93 -5.55 25.82 12.84
CA ASP A 93 -5.71 25.83 14.29
C ASP A 93 -6.98 26.61 14.70
N GLU A 94 -7.89 25.92 15.40
CA GLU A 94 -9.17 26.45 15.85
C GLU A 94 -9.06 27.76 16.65
N SER A 95 -7.96 27.97 17.38
CA SER A 95 -7.77 29.17 18.22
C SER A 95 -7.68 30.47 17.41
N TYR A 96 -7.34 30.39 16.13
CA TYR A 96 -7.28 31.55 15.24
C TYR A 96 -8.62 31.86 14.57
N TYR A 97 -9.64 31.01 14.71
CA TYR A 97 -10.94 31.29 14.13
C TYR A 97 -11.61 32.49 14.86
N PRO A 98 -12.01 33.57 14.16
CA PRO A 98 -12.35 34.85 14.78
C PRO A 98 -13.70 34.90 15.50
N ALA A 99 -14.45 33.80 15.59
CA ALA A 99 -15.78 33.79 16.22
C ALA A 99 -15.78 34.36 17.65
N GLU A 100 -14.84 33.95 18.50
CA GLU A 100 -14.76 34.48 19.86
C GLU A 100 -14.47 35.99 19.90
N LEU A 101 -13.65 36.48 18.96
CA LEU A 101 -13.33 37.91 18.85
C LEU A 101 -14.56 38.71 18.41
N LEU A 102 -15.32 38.19 17.45
CA LEU A 102 -16.59 38.76 16.99
C LEU A 102 -17.63 38.81 18.11
N THR A 103 -17.79 37.73 18.87
CA THR A 103 -18.71 37.67 20.01
C THR A 103 -18.33 38.67 21.10
N LYS A 104 -17.04 38.79 21.43
CA LYS A 104 -16.55 39.75 22.43
C LYS A 104 -16.80 41.20 22.04
N LEU A 105 -16.80 41.51 20.75
CA LEU A 105 -17.08 42.84 20.22
C LEU A 105 -18.58 43.13 20.04
N GLY A 106 -19.46 42.14 20.22
CA GLY A 106 -20.88 42.30 19.96
C GLY A 106 -21.20 42.53 18.48
N CYS A 107 -20.38 41.99 17.57
CA CYS A 107 -20.57 42.15 16.14
C CYS A 107 -21.81 41.36 15.67
N ASN A 108 -22.78 42.04 15.07
CA ASN A 108 -23.91 41.41 14.39
C ASN A 108 -23.51 41.08 12.96
N GLY A 109 -23.36 39.79 12.64
CA GLY A 109 -23.13 39.32 11.26
C GLY A 109 -24.43 38.96 10.56
N GLU A 110 -24.46 39.05 9.23
CA GLU A 110 -25.59 38.57 8.41
C GLU A 110 -25.77 37.04 8.51
N LYS A 111 -24.66 36.31 8.69
CA LYS A 111 -24.64 34.85 8.83
C LYS A 111 -24.45 34.45 10.28
N PRO A 112 -25.11 33.37 10.74
CA PRO A 112 -24.87 32.82 12.06
C PRO A 112 -23.41 32.40 12.19
N ILE A 113 -22.79 32.77 13.32
CA ILE A 113 -21.41 32.41 13.63
C ILE A 113 -21.37 30.92 13.95
N LYS A 114 -20.78 30.12 13.05
CA LYS A 114 -20.49 28.70 13.31
C LYS A 114 -19.43 28.57 14.40
N SER A 115 -19.45 27.50 15.17
CA SER A 115 -18.34 27.20 16.09
C SER A 115 -17.09 26.71 15.32
N ALA A 116 -15.90 26.89 15.92
CA ALA A 116 -14.66 26.38 15.32
C ALA A 116 -14.74 24.85 15.09
N GLY A 117 -15.26 24.12 16.07
CA GLY A 117 -15.43 22.66 15.98
C GLY A 117 -16.36 22.21 14.87
N GLU A 118 -17.41 22.97 14.53
CA GLU A 118 -18.27 22.65 13.38
C GLU A 118 -17.52 22.72 12.04
N ILE A 119 -16.66 23.73 11.89
CA ILE A 119 -15.84 23.89 10.69
C ILE A 119 -14.81 22.76 10.64
N PHE A 120 -14.07 22.50 11.72
CA PHE A 120 -13.05 21.45 11.70
C PHE A 120 -13.61 20.04 11.61
N LYS A 121 -14.87 19.82 12.00
CA LYS A 121 -15.58 18.55 11.76
C LYS A 121 -15.68 18.22 10.27
N ASN A 122 -15.78 19.20 9.38
CA ASN A 122 -15.91 18.94 7.94
C ASN A 122 -14.59 18.50 7.27
N VAL A 123 -13.44 18.87 7.84
CA VAL A 123 -12.09 18.47 7.38
C VAL A 123 -11.51 17.30 8.16
N THR A 124 -12.18 16.88 9.23
CA THR A 124 -11.76 15.73 10.02
C THR A 124 -12.22 14.45 9.35
N VAL A 125 -11.28 13.65 8.87
CA VAL A 125 -11.58 12.35 8.31
C VAL A 125 -11.56 11.31 9.42
N ASN A 126 -12.72 10.73 9.74
CA ASN A 126 -12.75 9.63 10.70
C ASN A 126 -12.18 8.36 10.07
N ARG A 127 -11.56 7.52 10.89
CA ARG A 127 -11.09 6.19 10.45
C ARG A 127 -12.24 5.35 9.86
N LYS A 128 -13.46 5.49 10.38
CA LYS A 128 -14.66 4.84 9.82
C LYS A 128 -15.01 5.39 8.43
N ASP A 129 -14.88 6.71 8.23
CA ASP A 129 -15.12 7.36 6.94
C ASP A 129 -14.05 6.98 5.92
N LEU A 130 -12.78 6.80 6.35
CA LEU A 130 -11.73 6.23 5.52
C LEU A 130 -12.04 4.80 5.10
N ILE A 131 -12.60 3.96 5.99
CA ILE A 131 -12.99 2.58 5.64
C ILE A 131 -14.16 2.57 4.66
N ILE A 132 -15.16 3.45 4.82
CA ILE A 132 -16.29 3.58 3.88
C ILE A 132 -15.82 4.15 2.54
N ARG A 133 -14.95 5.16 2.54
CA ARG A 133 -14.37 5.71 1.31
C ARG A 133 -13.45 4.71 0.65
N GLN A 134 -12.70 3.93 1.43
CA GLN A 134 -11.90 2.83 0.94
C GLN A 134 -12.78 1.73 0.37
N SER A 135 -13.90 1.33 0.99
CA SER A 135 -14.83 0.37 0.39
C SER A 135 -15.44 0.89 -0.93
N ASN A 136 -15.67 2.21 -1.02
CA ASN A 136 -16.14 2.86 -2.24
C ASN A 136 -15.03 3.02 -3.30
N LEU A 137 -13.77 3.20 -2.90
CA LEU A 137 -12.58 3.26 -3.79
C LEU A 137 -12.11 1.87 -4.22
N THR A 138 -12.21 0.85 -3.36
CA THR A 138 -12.10 -0.57 -3.69
C THR A 138 -13.34 -1.07 -4.44
N GLY A 139 -14.30 -0.18 -4.70
CA GLY A 139 -15.29 -0.30 -5.76
C GLY A 139 -14.69 -0.24 -7.17
N TYR A 140 -13.38 0.02 -7.33
CA TYR A 140 -12.61 -0.49 -8.48
C TYR A 140 -12.48 -2.02 -8.35
N SER A 141 -13.62 -2.67 -8.51
CA SER A 141 -13.73 -4.12 -8.59
C SER A 141 -12.91 -4.61 -9.78
N PHE A 142 -12.29 -5.79 -9.66
CA PHE A 142 -11.74 -6.55 -10.79
C PHE A 142 -12.71 -6.56 -12.00
N GLY A 143 -14.03 -6.47 -11.75
CA GLY A 143 -15.07 -6.35 -12.76
C GLY A 143 -15.13 -5.03 -13.54
N GLU A 144 -14.69 -3.89 -12.99
CA GLU A 144 -14.63 -2.61 -13.74
C GLU A 144 -13.42 -2.56 -14.68
N LEU A 145 -12.27 -3.11 -14.26
CA LEU A 145 -11.12 -3.29 -15.15
C LEU A 145 -11.45 -4.27 -16.29
N TYR A 146 -12.34 -5.25 -16.05
CA TYR A 146 -12.81 -6.20 -17.05
C TYR A 146 -13.82 -5.61 -18.06
N LYS A 147 -14.35 -4.39 -17.83
CA LYS A 147 -15.20 -3.68 -18.81
C LYS A 147 -14.39 -3.14 -19.98
N ASP A 148 -13.10 -2.84 -19.76
CA ASP A 148 -12.22 -2.41 -20.83
C ASP A 148 -11.86 -3.62 -21.73
N PRO A 149 -12.12 -3.53 -23.05
CA PRO A 149 -11.76 -4.59 -23.99
C PRO A 149 -10.31 -5.05 -23.86
N PHE A 150 -9.37 -4.12 -23.64
CA PHE A 150 -7.94 -4.42 -23.55
C PHE A 150 -7.62 -5.39 -22.41
N TYR A 151 -8.09 -5.07 -21.20
CA TYR A 151 -7.83 -5.89 -20.01
C TYR A 151 -8.59 -7.21 -20.06
N ARG A 152 -9.80 -7.23 -20.64
CA ARG A 152 -10.55 -8.47 -20.87
C ARG A 152 -9.76 -9.48 -21.70
N PHE A 153 -9.13 -9.03 -22.79
CA PHE A 153 -8.28 -9.89 -23.63
C PHE A 153 -6.94 -10.21 -22.98
N ALA A 154 -6.34 -9.27 -22.25
CA ALA A 154 -5.09 -9.51 -21.53
C ALA A 154 -5.27 -10.61 -20.46
N PHE A 155 -6.32 -10.52 -19.63
CA PHE A 155 -6.58 -11.53 -18.59
C PHE A 155 -6.90 -12.90 -19.16
N SER A 156 -7.68 -12.99 -20.25
CA SER A 156 -7.93 -14.29 -20.91
C SER A 156 -6.65 -14.87 -21.52
N GLY A 157 -5.78 -14.04 -22.09
CA GLY A 157 -4.48 -14.47 -22.60
C GLY A 157 -3.55 -14.96 -21.50
N PHE A 158 -3.40 -14.19 -20.42
CA PHE A 158 -2.53 -14.56 -19.29
C PHE A 158 -3.01 -15.81 -18.55
N THR A 159 -4.32 -16.02 -18.44
CA THR A 159 -4.86 -17.26 -17.84
C THR A 159 -4.56 -18.48 -18.71
N LEU A 160 -4.74 -18.40 -20.03
CA LEU A 160 -4.37 -19.47 -20.95
C LEU A 160 -2.86 -19.75 -20.93
N LEU A 161 -2.02 -18.72 -20.96
CA LEU A 161 -0.56 -18.85 -20.85
C LEU A 161 -0.15 -19.47 -19.52
N GLY A 162 -0.80 -19.09 -18.42
CA GLY A 162 -0.58 -19.67 -17.11
C GLY A 162 -0.88 -21.17 -17.08
N ILE A 163 -2.04 -21.57 -17.63
CA ILE A 163 -2.44 -22.98 -17.75
C ILE A 163 -1.46 -23.77 -18.62
N LEU A 164 -1.05 -23.25 -19.78
CA LEU A 164 -0.06 -23.91 -20.64
C LEU A 164 1.31 -24.03 -19.95
N SER A 165 1.71 -23.01 -19.20
CA SER A 165 2.97 -23.00 -18.46
C SER A 165 2.98 -24.03 -17.34
N THR A 166 1.86 -24.20 -16.61
CA THR A 166 1.76 -25.25 -15.59
C THR A 166 1.81 -26.64 -16.23
N PHE A 167 1.10 -26.88 -17.34
CA PHE A 167 1.21 -28.13 -18.08
C PHE A 167 2.63 -28.41 -18.58
N PHE A 168 3.38 -27.40 -19.03
CA PHE A 168 4.77 -27.56 -19.44
C PHE A 168 5.68 -27.97 -18.27
N VAL A 169 5.52 -27.32 -17.11
CA VAL A 169 6.24 -27.68 -15.88
C VAL A 169 5.88 -29.09 -15.46
N PHE A 170 4.59 -29.46 -15.42
CA PHE A 170 4.18 -30.83 -15.11
C PHE A 170 4.67 -31.83 -16.16
N TYR A 171 4.60 -31.55 -17.45
CA TYR A 171 5.12 -32.44 -18.49
C TYR A 171 6.63 -32.68 -18.33
N LYS A 172 7.39 -31.64 -17.96
CA LYS A 172 8.85 -31.71 -17.78
C LYS A 172 9.27 -32.38 -16.47
N PHE A 173 8.51 -32.16 -15.39
CA PHE A 173 8.89 -32.59 -14.03
C PHE A 173 8.04 -33.74 -13.48
N THR A 174 6.94 -34.12 -14.14
CA THR A 174 6.19 -35.34 -13.84
C THR A 174 6.81 -36.46 -14.67
N PRO A 175 7.33 -37.55 -14.07
CA PRO A 175 7.99 -38.63 -14.80
C PRO A 175 6.97 -39.56 -15.48
N VAL A 176 6.03 -39.00 -16.25
CA VAL A 176 5.00 -39.77 -16.95
C VAL A 176 5.61 -40.57 -18.11
N GLY A 177 6.77 -40.16 -18.63
CA GLY A 177 7.55 -40.94 -19.60
C GLY A 177 8.02 -42.30 -19.07
N THR A 178 8.26 -42.42 -17.76
CA THR A 178 8.63 -43.70 -17.12
C THR A 178 7.40 -44.58 -16.85
N TRP A 179 6.21 -43.98 -16.77
CA TRP A 179 4.97 -44.68 -16.45
C TRP A 179 4.20 -45.18 -17.69
N LEU A 180 4.30 -44.47 -18.81
CA LEU A 180 3.74 -44.92 -20.10
C LEU A 180 4.53 -46.07 -20.75
N ASN A 181 5.70 -46.42 -20.21
CA ASN A 181 6.44 -47.65 -20.56
C ASN A 181 6.18 -48.83 -19.60
N ARG A 182 5.05 -48.82 -18.87
CA ARG A 182 4.56 -50.00 -18.14
C ARG A 182 3.92 -51.07 -19.04
N GLY A 183 4.18 -51.04 -20.36
CA GLY A 183 3.96 -52.18 -21.25
C GLY A 183 5.18 -53.11 -21.38
N GLY A 184 6.35 -52.74 -20.85
CA GLY A 184 7.62 -53.41 -21.13
C GLY A 184 8.31 -54.12 -19.95
N SER A 185 7.71 -54.16 -18.75
CA SER A 185 8.37 -54.69 -17.55
C SER A 185 8.16 -56.19 -17.31
N ASN A 186 7.30 -56.87 -18.06
CA ASN A 186 7.00 -58.29 -17.78
C ASN A 186 8.02 -59.25 -18.42
N ARG A 187 8.82 -58.80 -19.39
CA ARG A 187 9.74 -59.69 -20.12
C ARG A 187 10.99 -60.04 -19.31
N ARG A 188 11.49 -59.12 -18.47
CA ARG A 188 12.69 -59.35 -17.64
C ARG A 188 12.40 -60.29 -16.47
N ASP A 189 11.28 -60.07 -15.77
CA ASP A 189 10.86 -60.92 -14.65
C ASP A 189 10.54 -62.36 -15.10
N ILE A 190 9.88 -62.54 -16.24
CA ILE A 190 9.60 -63.87 -16.81
C ILE A 190 10.90 -64.58 -17.25
N THR A 191 11.88 -63.85 -17.79
CA THR A 191 13.16 -64.45 -18.23
C THR A 191 14.00 -64.89 -17.03
N GLN A 192 14.02 -64.11 -15.94
CA GLN A 192 14.66 -64.50 -14.69
C GLN A 192 13.96 -65.71 -14.05
N ALA A 193 12.63 -65.73 -14.03
CA ALA A 193 11.87 -66.87 -13.50
C ALA A 193 12.07 -68.16 -14.33
N MET A 194 12.22 -68.05 -15.66
CA MET A 194 12.55 -69.20 -16.52
C MET A 194 13.98 -69.70 -16.30
N LEU A 195 14.95 -68.79 -16.14
CA LEU A 195 16.34 -69.16 -15.87
C LEU A 195 16.49 -69.84 -14.51
N GLU A 196 15.79 -69.36 -13.49
CA GLU A 196 15.79 -69.94 -12.14
C GLU A 196 15.16 -71.34 -12.13
N LYS A 197 14.06 -71.56 -12.86
CA LYS A 197 13.47 -72.91 -13.04
C LYS A 197 14.42 -73.86 -13.78
N HIS A 198 15.13 -73.39 -14.80
CA HIS A 198 16.10 -74.22 -15.52
C HIS A 198 17.30 -74.61 -14.64
N MET A 199 17.81 -73.67 -13.84
CA MET A 199 18.90 -73.97 -12.90
C MET A 199 18.46 -74.89 -11.76
N GLN A 200 17.22 -74.78 -11.27
CA GLN A 200 16.70 -75.71 -10.27
C GLN A 200 16.53 -77.13 -10.83
N GLN A 201 16.12 -77.26 -12.10
CA GLN A 201 15.92 -78.57 -12.73
C GLN A 201 17.24 -79.31 -12.98
N GLU A 202 18.27 -78.61 -13.46
CA GLU A 202 19.65 -79.14 -13.57
C GLU A 202 20.23 -79.56 -12.21
N LEU A 203 19.90 -78.81 -11.14
CA LEU A 203 20.39 -79.11 -9.79
C LEU A 203 19.67 -80.31 -9.14
N SER A 204 18.41 -80.59 -9.52
CA SER A 204 17.69 -81.80 -9.11
C SER A 204 18.21 -83.06 -9.81
N ASP A 205 18.54 -82.98 -11.10
CA ASP A 205 19.07 -84.12 -11.87
C ASP A 205 20.49 -84.50 -11.40
N LEU A 206 21.29 -83.53 -10.94
CA LEU A 206 22.60 -83.78 -10.33
C LEU A 206 22.52 -84.38 -8.92
N ARG A 207 21.36 -84.33 -8.26
CA ARG A 207 21.17 -84.78 -6.86
C ARG A 207 20.72 -86.24 -6.74
N GLU A 208 20.35 -86.89 -7.86
CA GLU A 208 19.88 -88.28 -7.86
C GLU A 208 20.99 -89.35 -8.01
N ILE A 209 22.27 -88.98 -8.07
CA ILE A 209 23.37 -89.95 -8.12
C ILE A 209 24.00 -90.11 -6.71
N PRO A 210 23.81 -91.25 -6.00
CA PRO A 210 24.38 -91.45 -4.68
C PRO A 210 25.91 -91.65 -4.69
N PRO A 211 26.62 -91.24 -3.61
CA PRO A 211 28.08 -91.22 -3.56
C PRO A 211 28.68 -92.59 -3.24
N LYS A 212 29.78 -92.97 -3.90
CA LYS A 212 30.71 -94.01 -3.43
C LYS A 212 31.99 -93.37 -2.90
N ILE A 213 32.15 -93.46 -1.58
CA ILE A 213 33.34 -93.06 -0.83
C ILE A 213 34.52 -94.00 -1.17
N LYS A 214 35.70 -93.43 -1.45
CA LYS A 214 36.98 -93.98 -0.96
C LYS A 214 38.05 -92.90 -0.78
N SER A 215 38.55 -92.88 0.45
CA SER A 215 39.65 -92.11 1.04
C SER A 215 40.98 -92.26 0.28
N GLN A 216 41.78 -91.19 0.21
CA GLN A 216 43.12 -91.19 0.83
C GLN A 216 43.77 -89.79 0.85
N LYS A 217 44.17 -89.38 2.06
CA LYS A 217 44.97 -88.19 2.39
C LYS A 217 46.37 -88.27 1.77
N LYS A 218 46.77 -87.26 0.98
CA LYS A 218 48.18 -86.82 0.90
C LYS A 218 48.25 -85.29 0.88
N ARG A 219 48.93 -84.74 1.88
CA ARG A 219 49.30 -83.32 2.02
C ARG A 219 50.37 -82.98 1.00
N LEU A 220 50.26 -81.85 0.30
CA LEU A 220 51.42 -81.16 -0.28
C LEU A 220 51.55 -79.75 0.33
N ARG A 221 52.78 -79.42 0.74
CA ARG A 221 53.16 -78.25 1.52
C ARG A 221 53.53 -77.08 0.61
N ILE A 222 53.27 -75.88 1.14
CA ILE A 222 53.48 -74.55 0.58
C ILE A 222 54.97 -74.20 0.52
N ALA A 223 55.39 -73.44 -0.49
CA ALA A 223 56.37 -72.36 -0.33
C ALA A 223 56.13 -71.28 -1.40
N TYR A 224 56.09 -70.02 -0.96
CA TYR A 224 56.12 -68.83 -1.80
C TYR A 224 57.59 -68.41 -2.00
N GLN A 225 57.92 -67.86 -3.17
CA GLN A 225 59.07 -66.97 -3.30
C GLN A 225 58.74 -65.82 -4.24
N ASN A 226 59.08 -64.62 -3.76
CA ASN A 226 58.87 -63.33 -4.37
C ASN A 226 60.22 -62.83 -4.91
N ASN A 227 60.38 -62.83 -6.24
CA ASN A 227 60.98 -61.79 -7.09
C ASN A 227 61.12 -62.31 -8.52
#